data_AF-A0A942DQR3-F1
#
_entry.id   AF-A0A942DQR3-F1
#
_cell.length_a   1.000
_cell.length_b   1.000
_cell.length_c   1.000
_cell.angle_alpha   90.00
_cell.angle_beta   90.00
_cell.angle_gamma   90.00
#
_symmetry.space_group_name_H-M   'P 1'
#
loop_
_entity.id
_entity.type
_entity.pdbx_description
1 polymer ?
#
loop_
_entity_poly.entity_id
_entity_poly.type
_entity_poly.pdbx_seq_one_letter_code
_entity_poly.pdbx_strand_id
1 'polypeptide(L)'
;MEKFFNSLPKPVLAALVIAAALIFFMVNDPPNTVCDIQAGNLKESLKGQVFPSQDSKKRKIPPAIVGAQESCQQGNSAGSCFEYFSILRKAAREIRNFSSNCRTDLLGISEINKGLRDGVTLMTKMAWGSRPPEPGMARFGWLSDSELSLFCMIRDVYIQSYGEETWNGIRENIFKELPGEPPLSKPGSESVGVEPPKAIATMTDKDIWARSVFSVRCENYR
;
A
#
# COMPACT_ATOMS: atom_id res chain seq x y z
N MET A 1 25.95 -20.49 -46.52
CA MET A 1 24.63 -20.65 -45.86
C MET A 1 23.51 -20.95 -46.85
N GLU A 2 23.45 -20.30 -48.02
CA GLU A 2 22.38 -20.51 -49.01
C GLU A 2 22.23 -21.97 -49.51
N LYS A 3 23.34 -22.71 -49.66
CA LYS A 3 23.30 -24.13 -50.06
C LYS A 3 22.67 -25.06 -49.02
N PHE A 4 22.65 -24.66 -47.75
CA PHE A 4 22.08 -25.46 -46.66
C PHE A 4 20.56 -25.32 -46.62
N PHE A 5 20.05 -24.08 -46.76
CA PHE A 5 18.60 -23.79 -46.82
C PHE A 5 17.91 -24.39 -48.05
N ASN A 6 18.59 -24.42 -49.19
CA ASN A 6 18.05 -25.01 -50.42
C ASN A 6 18.06 -26.56 -50.43
N SER A 7 18.72 -27.20 -49.46
CA SER A 7 18.75 -28.67 -49.34
C SER A 7 17.63 -29.24 -48.45
N LEU A 8 16.92 -28.38 -47.72
CA LEU A 8 15.85 -28.79 -46.82
C LEU A 8 14.54 -29.01 -47.59
N PRO A 9 13.78 -30.09 -47.29
CA PRO A 9 12.46 -30.30 -47.87
C PRO A 9 11.55 -29.10 -47.56
N LYS A 10 10.80 -28.61 -48.56
CA LYS A 10 9.83 -27.50 -48.41
C LYS A 10 8.95 -27.57 -47.14
N PRO A 11 8.40 -28.74 -46.72
CA PRO A 11 7.62 -28.81 -45.48
C PRO A 11 8.45 -28.53 -44.22
N VAL A 12 9.73 -28.91 -44.18
CA VAL A 12 10.63 -28.64 -43.05
C VAL A 12 11.00 -27.16 -42.98
N LEU A 13 11.22 -26.52 -44.13
CA LEU A 13 11.45 -25.08 -44.21
C LEU A 13 10.24 -24.30 -43.68
N ALA A 14 9.02 -24.69 -44.08
CA ALA A 14 7.78 -24.08 -43.60
C ALA A 14 7.62 -24.25 -42.07
N ALA A 15 7.88 -25.45 -41.55
CA ALA A 15 7.84 -25.70 -40.11
C ALA A 15 8.86 -24.85 -39.34
N LEU A 16 10.08 -24.69 -39.86
CA LEU A 16 11.12 -23.84 -39.27
C LEU A 16 10.72 -22.36 -39.24
N VAL A 17 10.12 -21.85 -40.32
CA VAL A 17 9.63 -20.46 -40.37
C VAL A 17 8.49 -20.24 -39.36
N ILE A 18 7.55 -21.18 -39.26
CA ILE A 18 6.46 -21.11 -38.26
C ILE A 18 7.04 -21.17 -36.84
N ALA A 19 7.98 -22.06 -36.56
CA ALA A 19 8.62 -22.16 -35.26
C ALA A 19 9.40 -20.88 -34.91
N ALA A 20 10.15 -20.31 -35.85
CA ALA A 20 10.86 -19.06 -35.66
C ALA A 20 9.89 -17.88 -35.40
N ALA A 21 8.76 -17.83 -36.12
CA ALA A 21 7.72 -16.83 -35.88
C ALA A 21 7.09 -16.98 -34.48
N LEU A 22 6.76 -18.21 -34.06
CA LEU A 22 6.21 -18.46 -32.72
C LEU A 22 7.20 -18.07 -31.61
N ILE A 23 8.48 -18.40 -31.76
CA ILE A 23 9.53 -17.98 -30.83
C ILE A 23 9.65 -16.45 -30.81
N PHE A 24 9.66 -15.82 -31.98
CA PHE A 24 9.71 -14.36 -32.10
C PHE A 24 8.52 -13.69 -31.39
N PHE A 25 7.30 -14.21 -31.56
CA PHE A 25 6.13 -13.68 -30.85
C PHE A 25 6.20 -13.93 -29.34
N MET A 26 6.62 -15.12 -28.89
CA MET A 26 6.76 -15.39 -27.45
C MET A 26 7.82 -14.52 -26.78
N VAL A 27 8.88 -14.14 -27.49
CA VAL A 27 9.95 -13.30 -26.95
C VAL A 27 9.58 -11.82 -26.98
N ASN A 28 8.92 -11.34 -28.05
CA ASN A 28 8.61 -9.91 -28.18
C ASN A 28 7.28 -9.51 -27.56
N ASP A 29 6.26 -10.37 -27.63
CA ASP A 29 4.91 -10.14 -27.10
C ASP A 29 4.44 -11.38 -26.32
N PRO A 30 5.03 -11.66 -25.14
CA PRO A 30 4.59 -12.79 -24.32
C PRO A 30 3.08 -12.67 -24.06
N PRO A 31 2.33 -13.78 -24.16
CA PRO A 31 0.90 -13.73 -23.93
C PRO A 31 0.62 -13.23 -22.51
N ASN A 32 -0.25 -12.22 -22.39
CA ASN A 32 -0.66 -11.68 -21.10
C ASN A 32 -1.11 -12.83 -20.19
N THR A 33 -0.50 -12.89 -19.02
CA THR A 33 -0.90 -13.85 -17.99
C THR A 33 -2.25 -13.46 -17.41
N VAL A 34 -2.88 -14.36 -16.67
CA VAL A 34 -4.12 -14.06 -15.93
C VAL A 34 -3.90 -12.89 -14.97
N CYS A 35 -2.71 -12.78 -14.35
CA CYS A 35 -2.39 -11.70 -13.43
C CYS A 35 -2.20 -10.36 -14.15
N ASP A 36 -1.68 -10.35 -15.38
CA ASP A 36 -1.58 -9.11 -16.18
C ASP A 36 -2.96 -8.55 -16.53
N ILE A 37 -3.91 -9.42 -16.88
CA ILE A 37 -5.30 -9.03 -17.14
C ILE A 37 -5.95 -8.49 -15.87
N GLN A 38 -5.74 -9.15 -14.73
CA GLN A 38 -6.25 -8.69 -13.43
C GLN A 38 -5.63 -7.34 -13.02
N ALA A 39 -4.34 -7.13 -13.28
CA ALA A 39 -3.66 -5.86 -13.04
C ALA A 39 -4.23 -4.74 -13.93
N GLY A 40 -4.55 -5.06 -15.19
CA GLY A 40 -5.24 -4.15 -16.10
C GLY A 40 -6.63 -3.74 -15.56
N ASN A 41 -7.42 -4.72 -15.13
CA ASN A 41 -8.74 -4.47 -14.55
C ASN A 41 -8.67 -3.65 -13.26
N LEU A 42 -7.68 -3.91 -12.40
CA LEU A 42 -7.44 -3.15 -11.18
C LEU A 42 -7.08 -1.70 -11.49
N LYS A 43 -6.19 -1.47 -12.47
CA LYS A 43 -5.80 -0.12 -12.91
C LYS A 43 -7.00 0.66 -13.45
N GLU A 44 -7.86 0.00 -14.23
CA GLU A 44 -9.06 0.64 -14.76
C GLU A 44 -10.10 0.92 -13.65
N SER A 45 -10.30 0.00 -12.70
CA SER A 45 -11.21 0.23 -11.56
C SER A 45 -10.74 1.38 -10.65
N LEU A 46 -9.44 1.57 -10.50
CA LEU A 46 -8.84 2.61 -9.65
C LEU A 46 -8.40 3.86 -10.42
N LYS A 47 -8.80 3.99 -11.67
CA LYS A 47 -8.49 5.14 -12.54
C LYS A 47 -9.11 6.42 -12.01
N GLY A 48 -8.33 7.50 -12.03
CA GLY A 48 -8.67 8.78 -11.43
C GLY A 48 -8.55 8.82 -9.91
N GLN A 49 -8.52 7.67 -9.23
CA GLN A 49 -8.38 7.59 -7.78
C GLN A 49 -6.92 7.36 -7.37
N VAL A 50 -6.38 6.18 -7.70
CA VAL A 50 -4.98 5.81 -7.42
C VAL A 50 -4.10 6.05 -8.63
N PHE A 51 -4.64 5.79 -9.83
CA PHE A 51 -3.94 6.00 -11.09
C PHE A 51 -4.39 7.29 -11.77
N PRO A 52 -3.51 7.99 -12.50
CA PRO A 52 -3.89 9.18 -13.24
C PRO A 52 -4.94 8.84 -14.30
N SER A 53 -5.88 9.76 -14.51
CA SER A 53 -6.86 9.67 -15.60
C SER A 53 -6.51 10.65 -16.72
N GLN A 54 -7.21 10.54 -17.85
CA GLN A 54 -7.09 11.49 -18.95
C GLN A 54 -8.44 12.16 -19.18
N ASP A 55 -8.42 13.47 -19.35
CA ASP A 55 -9.59 14.25 -19.78
C ASP A 55 -9.90 14.00 -21.28
N SER A 56 -11.09 14.41 -21.73
CA SER A 56 -11.53 14.50 -23.13
C SER A 56 -10.49 15.12 -24.07
N LYS A 57 -9.64 16.02 -23.56
CA LYS A 57 -8.54 16.67 -24.30
C LYS A 57 -7.19 15.95 -24.18
N LYS A 58 -7.15 14.69 -23.74
CA LYS A 58 -5.94 13.88 -23.49
C LYS A 58 -4.95 14.49 -22.48
N ARG A 59 -5.41 15.41 -21.63
CA ARG A 59 -4.60 15.98 -20.54
C ARG A 59 -4.56 14.99 -19.38
N LYS A 60 -3.37 14.73 -18.83
CA LYS A 60 -3.20 13.88 -17.64
C LYS A 60 -3.73 14.60 -16.41
N ILE A 61 -4.69 13.99 -15.74
CA ILE A 61 -5.23 14.45 -14.45
C ILE A 61 -4.52 13.64 -13.35
N PRO A 62 -3.94 14.30 -12.33
CA PRO A 62 -3.30 13.58 -11.23
C PRO A 62 -4.32 12.72 -10.46
N PRO A 63 -3.88 11.63 -9.83
CA PRO A 63 -4.76 10.76 -9.06
C PRO A 63 -5.30 11.48 -7.82
N ALA A 64 -6.60 11.31 -7.54
CA ALA A 64 -7.28 11.96 -6.42
C ALA A 64 -6.68 11.61 -5.04
N ILE A 65 -6.04 10.44 -4.91
CA ILE A 65 -5.45 9.97 -3.66
C ILE A 65 -4.43 10.95 -3.08
N VAL A 66 -3.68 11.69 -3.91
CA VAL A 66 -2.66 12.64 -3.46
C VAL A 66 -3.31 13.82 -2.75
N GLY A 67 -4.29 14.47 -3.40
CA GLY A 67 -5.02 15.59 -2.80
C GLY A 67 -5.85 15.17 -1.58
N ALA A 68 -6.45 13.99 -1.63
CA ALA A 68 -7.19 13.42 -0.50
C ALA A 68 -6.26 13.12 0.69
N GLN A 69 -5.05 12.63 0.45
CA GLN A 69 -4.04 12.39 1.49
C GLN A 69 -3.61 13.70 2.15
N GLU A 70 -3.29 14.73 1.36
CA GLU A 70 -2.91 16.05 1.87
C GLU A 70 -4.04 16.67 2.72
N SER A 71 -5.28 16.57 2.24
CA SER A 71 -6.46 17.06 2.95
C SER A 71 -6.65 16.33 4.29
N CYS A 72 -6.45 15.00 4.29
CA CYS A 72 -6.49 14.19 5.50
C CYS A 72 -5.41 14.60 6.50
N GLN A 73 -4.16 14.79 6.04
CA GLN A 73 -3.03 15.20 6.88
C GLN A 73 -3.24 16.59 7.50
N GLN A 74 -3.81 17.53 6.75
CA GLN A 74 -4.07 18.89 7.25
C GLN A 74 -5.26 18.93 8.23
N GLY A 75 -6.32 18.16 7.97
CA GLY A 75 -7.51 18.19 8.81
C GLY A 75 -7.49 17.24 10.01
N ASN A 76 -6.74 16.13 9.94
CA ASN A 76 -6.62 15.09 10.97
C ASN A 76 -7.96 14.74 11.68
N SER A 77 -9.00 14.48 10.89
CA SER A 77 -10.35 14.19 11.39
C SER A 77 -11.06 13.19 10.49
N ALA A 78 -12.16 12.61 11.00
CA ALA A 78 -13.00 11.70 10.22
C ALA A 78 -13.51 12.34 8.92
N GLY A 79 -13.93 13.61 8.97
CA GLY A 79 -14.41 14.33 7.80
C GLY A 79 -13.32 14.55 6.75
N SER A 80 -12.14 15.05 7.16
CA SER A 80 -11.05 15.35 6.24
C SER A 80 -10.40 14.10 5.62
N CYS A 81 -10.46 12.96 6.32
CA CYS A 81 -9.86 11.70 5.87
C CYS A 81 -10.82 10.77 5.13
N PHE A 82 -12.11 11.13 5.05
CA PHE A 82 -13.15 10.29 4.45
C PHE A 82 -12.81 9.86 3.01
N GLU A 83 -12.44 10.81 2.16
CA GLU A 83 -12.13 10.53 0.75
C GLU A 83 -10.90 9.62 0.61
N TYR A 84 -9.83 9.94 1.35
CA TYR A 84 -8.58 9.16 1.32
C TYR A 84 -8.83 7.72 1.76
N PHE A 85 -9.51 7.52 2.88
CA PHE A 85 -9.84 6.20 3.40
C PHE A 85 -10.83 5.45 2.51
N SER A 86 -11.74 6.15 1.81
CA SER A 86 -12.62 5.54 0.82
C SER A 86 -11.83 4.95 -0.37
N ILE A 87 -10.84 5.71 -0.89
CA ILE A 87 -9.95 5.25 -1.96
C ILE A 87 -9.14 4.03 -1.51
N LEU A 88 -8.52 4.09 -0.32
CA LEU A 88 -7.76 2.96 0.22
C LEU A 88 -8.63 1.72 0.43
N ARG A 89 -9.85 1.90 0.94
CA ARG A 89 -10.81 0.81 1.15
C ARG A 89 -11.18 0.14 -0.17
N LYS A 90 -11.42 0.93 -1.22
CA LYS A 90 -11.67 0.39 -2.56
C LYS A 90 -10.45 -0.39 -3.05
N ALA A 91 -9.24 0.18 -2.98
CA ALA A 91 -8.02 -0.48 -3.42
C ALA A 91 -7.76 -1.81 -2.67
N ALA A 92 -7.85 -1.80 -1.34
CA ALA A 92 -7.66 -3.01 -0.53
C ALA A 92 -8.72 -4.09 -0.82
N ARG A 93 -9.99 -3.68 -1.02
CA ARG A 93 -11.07 -4.60 -1.39
C ARG A 93 -10.84 -5.26 -2.74
N GLU A 94 -10.45 -4.47 -3.75
CA GLU A 94 -10.16 -5.00 -5.09
C GLU A 94 -9.04 -6.05 -5.00
N ILE A 95 -7.92 -5.74 -4.35
CA ILE A 95 -6.79 -6.70 -4.18
C ILE A 95 -7.23 -7.98 -3.47
N ARG A 96 -8.04 -7.85 -2.41
CA ARG A 96 -8.55 -9.01 -1.66
C ARG A 96 -9.41 -9.94 -2.52
N ASN A 97 -10.16 -9.40 -3.48
CA ASN A 97 -11.04 -10.17 -4.36
C ASN A 97 -10.28 -10.95 -5.44
N PHE A 98 -9.01 -10.64 -5.70
CA PHE A 98 -8.19 -11.38 -6.67
C PHE A 98 -7.62 -12.67 -6.07
N SER A 99 -7.26 -13.60 -6.97
CA SER A 99 -6.68 -14.90 -6.60
C SER A 99 -5.36 -14.72 -5.86
N SER A 100 -5.11 -15.58 -4.87
CA SER A 100 -3.89 -15.55 -4.06
C SER A 100 -2.61 -15.49 -4.89
N ASN A 101 -2.59 -16.18 -6.04
CA ASN A 101 -1.46 -16.24 -6.95
C ASN A 101 -1.12 -14.90 -7.62
N CYS A 102 -2.08 -13.98 -7.76
CA CYS A 102 -1.85 -12.69 -8.42
C CYS A 102 -1.68 -11.53 -7.42
N ARG A 103 -2.04 -11.71 -6.14
CA ARG A 103 -2.01 -10.62 -5.16
C ARG A 103 -0.63 -10.00 -4.98
N THR A 104 0.42 -10.82 -5.01
CA THR A 104 1.82 -10.37 -4.92
C THR A 104 2.17 -9.42 -6.07
N ASP A 105 1.74 -9.73 -7.29
CA ASP A 105 1.97 -8.91 -8.48
C ASP A 105 1.16 -7.61 -8.44
N LEU A 106 -0.10 -7.70 -7.99
CA LEU A 106 -0.99 -6.54 -7.86
C LEU A 106 -0.51 -5.57 -6.78
N LEU A 107 -0.09 -6.08 -5.63
CA LEU A 107 0.52 -5.28 -4.56
C LEU A 107 1.93 -4.82 -4.93
N GLY A 108 2.56 -5.45 -5.93
CA GLY A 108 3.82 -5.02 -6.53
C GLY A 108 3.69 -3.74 -7.35
N ILE A 109 2.47 -3.33 -7.71
CA ILE A 109 2.22 -2.04 -8.38
C ILE A 109 2.55 -0.90 -7.42
N SER A 110 3.51 -0.07 -7.80
CA SER A 110 4.15 0.92 -6.91
C SER A 110 3.16 1.90 -6.27
N GLU A 111 2.18 2.38 -7.03
CA GLU A 111 1.18 3.35 -6.59
C GLU A 111 0.22 2.75 -5.57
N ILE A 112 -0.12 1.47 -5.75
CA ILE A 112 -0.98 0.72 -4.83
C ILE A 112 -0.23 0.45 -3.53
N ASN A 113 0.98 -0.13 -3.63
CA ASN A 113 1.81 -0.42 -2.46
C ASN A 113 2.05 0.83 -1.63
N LYS A 114 2.48 1.92 -2.29
CA LYS A 114 2.71 3.21 -1.66
C LYS A 114 1.42 3.72 -1.01
N GLY A 115 0.30 3.72 -1.73
CA GLY A 115 -0.99 4.17 -1.19
C GLY A 115 -1.39 3.43 0.09
N LEU A 116 -1.34 2.10 0.09
CA LEU A 116 -1.71 1.29 1.25
C LEU A 116 -0.73 1.47 2.42
N ARG A 117 0.59 1.48 2.15
CA ARG A 117 1.61 1.69 3.17
C ARG A 117 1.54 3.08 3.80
N ASP A 118 1.37 4.11 2.97
CA ASP A 118 1.21 5.49 3.44
C ASP A 118 -0.11 5.62 4.24
N GLY A 119 -1.15 4.89 3.85
CA GLY A 119 -2.41 4.78 4.58
C GLY A 119 -2.24 4.22 5.99
N VAL A 120 -1.58 3.07 6.14
CA VAL A 120 -1.25 2.46 7.44
C VAL A 120 -0.42 3.40 8.30
N THR A 121 0.57 4.05 7.69
CA THR A 121 1.43 5.02 8.37
C THR A 121 0.61 6.20 8.90
N LEU A 122 -0.26 6.77 8.06
CA LEU A 122 -1.10 7.90 8.42
C LEU A 122 -2.10 7.54 9.52
N MET A 123 -2.80 6.41 9.39
CA MET A 123 -3.72 5.90 10.43
C MET A 123 -3.02 5.73 11.76
N THR A 124 -1.81 5.15 11.76
CA THR A 124 -1.02 4.96 12.98
C THR A 124 -0.62 6.30 13.59
N LYS A 125 -0.08 7.22 12.80
CA LYS A 125 0.35 8.54 13.28
C LYS A 125 -0.82 9.38 13.81
N MET A 126 -1.99 9.30 13.17
CA MET A 126 -3.18 10.02 13.62
C MET A 126 -3.74 9.45 14.92
N ALA A 127 -3.79 8.12 15.05
CA ALA A 127 -4.20 7.47 16.29
C ALA A 127 -3.21 7.72 17.44
N TRP A 128 -1.92 7.83 17.11
CA TRP A 128 -0.86 8.13 18.07
C TRP A 128 -0.86 9.59 18.52
N GLY A 129 -1.03 10.55 17.59
CA GLY A 129 -1.02 11.97 17.89
C GLY A 129 0.40 12.52 18.17
N SER A 130 0.46 13.63 18.91
CA SER A 130 1.72 14.34 19.22
C SER A 130 2.54 13.72 20.35
N ARG A 131 1.94 12.83 21.14
CA ARG A 131 2.56 12.14 22.28
C ARG A 131 1.97 10.73 22.37
N PRO A 132 2.69 9.75 22.95
CA PRO A 132 2.16 8.40 23.13
C PRO A 132 0.79 8.42 23.80
N PRO A 133 -0.24 7.78 23.22
CA PRO A 133 -1.56 7.74 23.83
C PRO A 133 -1.52 6.89 25.11
N GLU A 134 -2.48 7.14 25.99
CA GLU A 134 -2.68 6.28 27.15
C GLU A 134 -3.03 4.85 26.72
N PRO A 135 -2.64 3.83 27.49
CA PRO A 135 -3.07 2.46 27.25
C PRO A 135 -4.61 2.34 27.21
N GLY A 136 -5.12 1.34 26.50
CA GLY A 136 -6.57 1.09 26.40
C GLY A 136 -7.17 1.69 25.13
N MET A 137 -8.32 2.36 25.22
CA MET A 137 -9.07 2.85 24.05
C MET A 137 -8.45 4.09 23.40
N ALA A 138 -7.65 4.87 24.13
CA ALA A 138 -7.02 6.08 23.61
C ALA A 138 -6.03 5.78 22.47
N ARG A 139 -5.53 4.54 22.36
CA ARG A 139 -4.64 4.08 21.27
C ARG A 139 -5.22 4.16 19.87
N PHE A 140 -6.55 4.32 19.75
CA PHE A 140 -7.24 4.43 18.47
C PHE A 140 -7.49 5.90 18.08
N GLY A 141 -7.23 6.86 18.97
CA GLY A 141 -7.52 8.27 18.73
C GLY A 141 -8.99 8.48 18.37
N TRP A 142 -9.24 9.13 17.23
CA TRP A 142 -10.59 9.33 16.70
C TRP A 142 -11.05 8.22 15.75
N LEU A 143 -10.19 7.23 15.41
CA LEU A 143 -10.53 6.17 14.47
C LEU A 143 -11.72 5.35 15.00
N SER A 144 -12.76 5.23 14.18
CA SER A 144 -13.93 4.40 14.50
C SER A 144 -13.73 2.96 14.02
N ASP A 145 -14.71 2.11 14.30
CA ASP A 145 -14.72 0.72 13.82
C ASP A 145 -14.58 0.61 12.28
N SER A 146 -15.06 1.61 11.53
CA SER A 146 -14.97 1.59 10.07
C SER A 146 -13.54 1.83 9.56
N GLU A 147 -12.75 2.63 10.28
CA GLU A 147 -11.32 2.84 10.02
C GLU A 147 -10.51 1.65 10.53
N LEU A 148 -10.82 1.11 11.71
CA LEU A 148 -10.15 -0.08 12.21
C LEU A 148 -10.36 -1.30 11.30
N SER A 149 -11.55 -1.46 10.72
CA SER A 149 -11.81 -2.46 9.69
C SER A 149 -10.98 -2.24 8.42
N LEU A 150 -10.80 -0.98 7.98
CA LEU A 150 -9.90 -0.67 6.87
C LEU A 150 -8.44 -1.02 7.19
N PHE A 151 -7.94 -0.64 8.37
CA PHE A 151 -6.60 -0.99 8.82
C PHE A 151 -6.38 -2.50 8.78
N CYS A 152 -7.34 -3.26 9.30
CA CYS A 152 -7.30 -4.71 9.31
C CYS A 152 -7.38 -5.33 7.91
N MET A 153 -8.17 -4.75 7.00
CA MET A 153 -8.21 -5.18 5.61
C MET A 153 -6.85 -4.98 4.93
N ILE A 154 -6.18 -3.84 5.17
CA ILE A 154 -4.85 -3.57 4.61
C ILE A 154 -3.83 -4.55 5.19
N ARG A 155 -3.84 -4.78 6.51
CA ARG A 155 -3.00 -5.80 7.17
C ARG A 155 -3.18 -7.17 6.51
N ASP A 156 -4.41 -7.63 6.36
CA ASP A 156 -4.72 -8.93 5.76
C ASP A 156 -4.21 -9.00 4.30
N VAL A 157 -4.34 -7.93 3.52
CA VAL A 157 -3.78 -7.84 2.16
C VAL A 157 -2.25 -8.01 2.17
N TYR A 158 -1.53 -7.34 3.08
CA TYR A 158 -0.08 -7.48 3.19
C TYR A 158 0.34 -8.88 3.64
N ILE A 159 -0.29 -9.42 4.69
CA ILE A 159 0.05 -10.75 5.22
C ILE A 159 -0.22 -11.83 4.18
N GLN A 160 -1.35 -11.76 3.47
CA GLN A 160 -1.70 -12.74 2.45
C GLN A 160 -0.85 -12.64 1.18
N SER A 161 -0.22 -11.50 0.91
CA SER A 161 0.60 -11.28 -0.30
C SER A 161 2.10 -11.52 -0.06
N TYR A 162 2.63 -10.99 1.06
CA TYR A 162 4.07 -10.97 1.35
C TYR A 162 4.45 -11.64 2.68
N GLY A 163 3.49 -12.18 3.42
CA GLY A 163 3.72 -12.82 4.71
C GLY A 163 3.81 -11.83 5.89
N GLU A 164 3.88 -12.41 7.09
CA GLU A 164 3.87 -11.66 8.35
C GLU A 164 5.17 -10.88 8.59
N GLU A 165 6.31 -11.38 8.12
CA GLU A 165 7.61 -10.71 8.23
C GLU A 165 7.62 -9.34 7.54
N THR A 166 7.03 -9.26 6.34
CA THR A 166 6.92 -7.99 5.61
C THR A 166 6.05 -6.99 6.38
N TRP A 167 4.95 -7.46 6.98
CA TRP A 167 4.09 -6.64 7.82
C TRP A 167 4.81 -6.14 9.08
N ASN A 168 5.61 -7.01 9.72
CA ASN A 168 6.43 -6.64 10.87
C ASN A 168 7.46 -5.56 10.50
N GLY A 169 8.10 -5.67 9.33
CA GLY A 169 9.01 -4.63 8.83
C GLY A 169 8.32 -3.27 8.63
N ILE A 170 7.07 -3.26 8.12
CA ILE A 170 6.27 -2.02 8.02
C ILE A 170 6.00 -1.43 9.41
N ARG A 171 5.56 -2.27 10.36
CA ARG A 171 5.30 -1.86 11.75
C ARG A 171 6.53 -1.25 12.40
N GLU A 172 7.68 -1.92 12.31
CA GLU A 172 8.95 -1.46 12.90
C GLU A 172 9.42 -0.15 12.30
N ASN A 173 9.29 0.02 10.98
CA ASN A 173 9.64 1.28 10.33
C ASN A 173 8.74 2.42 10.81
N ILE A 174 7.43 2.18 10.97
CA ILE A 174 6.51 3.19 11.51
C ILE A 174 6.84 3.51 12.97
N PHE A 175 7.19 2.53 13.81
CA PHE A 175 7.53 2.75 15.22
C PHE A 175 8.72 3.72 15.39
N LYS A 176 9.71 3.66 14.49
CA LYS A 176 10.86 4.58 14.49
C LYS A 176 10.47 6.04 14.24
N GLU A 177 9.32 6.27 13.58
CA GLU A 177 8.84 7.60 13.23
C GLU A 177 7.92 8.22 14.29
N LEU A 178 7.41 7.43 15.24
CA LEU A 178 6.43 7.90 16.23
C LEU A 178 7.09 8.79 17.29
N PRO A 179 6.43 9.88 17.74
CA PRO A 179 6.91 10.70 18.83
C PRO A 179 6.80 9.96 20.17
N GLY A 180 7.82 10.09 21.00
CA GLY A 180 7.89 9.55 22.36
C GLY A 180 7.41 10.54 23.41
N GLU A 181 7.55 10.16 24.68
CA GLU A 181 7.16 11.03 25.79
C GLU A 181 8.05 12.29 25.85
N PRO A 182 7.45 13.48 26.05
CA PRO A 182 8.24 14.68 26.24
C PRO A 182 9.08 14.54 27.51
N PRO A 183 10.32 15.09 27.54
CA PRO A 183 11.09 15.11 28.77
C PRO A 183 10.31 15.84 29.86
N LEU A 184 10.37 15.35 31.10
CA LEU A 184 9.77 16.02 32.26
C LEU A 184 10.35 17.43 32.36
N SER A 185 9.59 18.44 31.92
CA SER A 185 10.01 19.84 31.96
C SER A 185 10.34 20.21 33.40
N LYS A 186 11.57 20.68 33.65
CA LYS A 186 11.87 21.33 34.92
C LYS A 186 11.04 22.62 35.00
N PRO A 187 10.41 22.94 36.13
CA PRO A 187 9.66 24.18 36.27
C PRO A 187 10.60 25.37 36.01
N GLY A 188 10.31 26.14 34.95
CA GLY A 188 11.07 27.35 34.57
C GLY A 188 11.83 27.28 33.25
N SER A 189 11.90 26.13 32.55
CA SER A 189 12.44 26.10 31.18
C SER A 189 11.30 26.22 30.16
N GLU A 190 11.17 27.38 29.52
CA GLU A 190 10.41 27.48 28.28
C GLU A 190 11.03 26.51 27.27
N SER A 191 10.29 25.47 26.92
CA SER A 191 10.72 24.46 25.95
C SER A 191 10.70 25.08 24.56
N VAL A 192 11.83 25.71 24.19
CA VAL A 192 12.07 26.23 22.85
C VAL A 192 12.18 25.07 21.87
N GLY A 193 11.11 24.77 21.13
CA GLY A 193 11.14 24.08 19.83
C GLY A 193 11.84 22.72 19.70
N VAL A 194 12.23 22.07 20.80
CA VAL A 194 12.93 20.77 20.72
C VAL A 194 11.92 19.70 20.29
N GLU A 195 12.17 19.08 19.13
CA GLU A 195 11.38 17.94 18.65
C GLU A 195 11.37 16.86 19.75
N PRO A 196 10.20 16.31 20.13
CA PRO A 196 10.13 15.28 21.15
C PRO A 196 10.99 14.07 20.75
N PRO A 197 11.63 13.39 21.71
CA PRO A 197 12.41 12.19 21.42
C PRO A 197 11.51 11.17 20.72
N LYS A 198 12.06 10.32 19.85
CA LYS A 198 11.28 9.25 19.18
C LYS A 198 10.82 8.21 20.22
N ALA A 199 9.68 7.56 19.96
CA ALA A 199 9.08 6.56 20.86
C ALA A 199 10.06 5.42 21.17
N ILE A 200 10.80 4.95 20.18
CA ILE A 200 11.83 3.90 20.33
C ILE A 200 12.97 4.28 21.28
N ALA A 201 13.17 5.57 21.56
CA ALA A 201 14.21 6.04 22.47
C ALA A 201 13.71 6.14 23.92
N THR A 202 12.40 6.18 24.14
CA THR A 202 11.78 6.40 25.46
C THR A 202 10.92 5.24 25.94
N MET A 203 10.58 4.29 25.06
CA MET A 203 9.64 3.20 25.34
C MET A 203 10.14 1.87 24.78
N THR A 204 9.68 0.76 25.36
CA THR A 204 9.95 -0.56 24.80
C THR A 204 9.05 -0.85 23.59
N ASP A 205 9.48 -1.73 22.68
CA ASP A 205 8.65 -2.15 21.54
C ASP A 205 7.29 -2.70 21.95
N LYS A 206 7.23 -3.40 23.09
CA LYS A 206 5.99 -3.94 23.66
C LYS A 206 5.03 -2.81 24.06
N ASP A 207 5.55 -1.73 24.64
CA ASP A 207 4.74 -0.58 25.04
C ASP A 207 4.24 0.21 23.82
N ILE A 208 5.09 0.39 22.80
CA ILE A 208 4.70 1.03 21.54
C ILE A 208 3.62 0.22 20.84
N TRP A 209 3.77 -1.11 20.79
CA TRP A 209 2.76 -2.00 20.25
C TRP A 209 1.43 -1.85 21.00
N ALA A 210 1.43 -1.96 22.34
CA ALA A 210 0.21 -1.91 23.14
C ALA A 210 -0.57 -0.59 23.01
N ARG A 211 0.13 0.51 22.72
CA ARG A 211 -0.41 1.87 22.56
C ARG A 211 -0.66 2.28 21.10
N SER A 212 -0.33 1.44 20.13
CA SER A 212 -0.56 1.74 18.71
C SER A 212 -1.76 0.97 18.16
N VAL A 213 -2.28 1.45 17.03
CA VAL A 213 -3.32 0.76 16.26
C VAL A 213 -2.91 -0.66 15.85
N PHE A 214 -1.61 -0.98 15.79
CA PHE A 214 -1.11 -2.33 15.49
C PHE A 214 -1.51 -3.39 16.53
N SER A 215 -1.96 -3.00 17.72
CA SER A 215 -2.49 -3.91 18.73
C SER A 215 -3.99 -4.22 18.57
N VAL A 216 -4.63 -3.72 17.51
CA VAL A 216 -6.02 -4.04 17.19
C VAL A 216 -6.19 -5.54 16.88
N ARG A 217 -7.26 -6.14 17.43
CA ARG A 217 -7.64 -7.53 17.16
C ARG A 217 -8.47 -7.60 15.89
N CYS A 218 -7.81 -7.81 14.76
CA CYS A 218 -8.45 -7.81 13.45
C CYS A 218 -9.47 -8.94 13.24
N GLU A 219 -9.45 -9.95 14.08
CA GLU A 219 -10.42 -11.04 14.09
C GLU A 219 -11.85 -10.52 14.34
N ASN A 220 -11.98 -9.38 15.02
CA ASN A 220 -13.28 -8.74 15.31
C ASN A 220 -13.82 -7.87 14.16
N TYR A 221 -13.04 -7.65 13.10
CA TYR A 221 -13.35 -6.70 12.03
C TYR A 221 -13.42 -7.35 10.63
N ARG A 222 -13.51 -8.69 10.58
CA ARG A 222 -13.59 -9.49 9.35
C ARG A 222 -15.00 -9.66 8.82
#